data_AF-A0A9P4THW2-F1
#
_entry.id   AF-A0A9P4THW2-F1
#
_cell.length_a   1.000
_cell.length_b   1.000
_cell.length_c   1.000
_cell.angle_alpha   90.00
_cell.angle_beta   90.00
_cell.angle_gamma   90.00
#
_symmetry.space_group_name_H-M   'P 1'
#
loop_
_entity.id
_entity.type
_entity.pdbx_description
1 polymer ?
#
loop_
_entity_poly.entity_id
_entity_poly.type
_entity_poly.pdbx_seq_one_letter_code
_entity_poly.pdbx_strand_id
1 'polypeptide(L)'
;MTFVADSKPEFEGQSIYFYLNHPIRFIRVVGVVVAIDDINARYSALTLDDGSGATVELKIVRITQEEEGFTKSTPATTVSNVNVISQFGVFEVTVDHHILDIGTVLKAKGTISEFRGVKQLELKRVQIVSSTDEEAQAWAETAAFKSNVLSIPWRVTSAQHSEIKARIKAEKKRAKEYDKRIREYEAKKTEYETKKLAHERQKEVKREARRRKEEAMMNAGSLI
;
A
#
# COMPACT_ATOMS: atom_id res chain seq x y z
N MET A 1 24.95 -8.07 3.07
CA MET A 1 24.86 -7.83 4.52
C MET A 1 24.16 -9.06 5.06
N THR A 2 24.77 -9.86 5.94
CA THR A 2 24.05 -11.02 6.51
C THR A 2 22.79 -10.51 7.22
N PHE A 3 21.61 -11.01 6.84
CA PHE A 3 20.31 -10.58 7.35
C PHE A 3 20.11 -11.07 8.80
N VAL A 4 20.81 -10.45 9.74
CA VAL A 4 20.59 -10.64 11.19
C VAL A 4 19.49 -9.68 11.63
N ALA A 5 18.31 -9.86 11.06
CA ALA A 5 17.10 -9.16 11.49
C ALA A 5 16.08 -10.21 11.92
N ASP A 6 15.58 -10.08 13.15
CA ASP A 6 14.74 -11.11 13.77
C ASP A 6 13.28 -10.64 13.86
N SER A 7 12.36 -11.57 13.70
CA SER A 7 10.95 -11.33 14.01
C SER A 7 10.73 -11.42 15.52
N LYS A 8 9.70 -10.73 16.02
CA LYS A 8 9.28 -10.81 17.42
C LYS A 8 7.84 -11.32 17.49
N PRO A 9 7.50 -12.23 18.43
CA PRO A 9 6.15 -12.80 18.53
C PRO A 9 5.04 -11.75 18.63
N GLU A 10 5.31 -10.65 19.32
CA GLU A 10 4.37 -9.53 19.53
C GLU A 10 3.99 -8.80 18.23
N PHE A 11 4.80 -8.96 17.18
CA PHE A 11 4.66 -8.30 15.88
C PHE A 11 4.47 -9.30 14.73
N GLU A 12 4.18 -10.56 15.07
CA GLU A 12 3.90 -11.60 14.09
C GLU A 12 2.70 -11.19 13.20
N GLY A 13 2.81 -11.46 11.89
CA GLY A 13 1.80 -11.04 10.90
C GLY A 13 1.90 -9.59 10.42
N GLN A 14 2.75 -8.74 11.01
CA GLN A 14 2.94 -7.34 10.56
C GLN A 14 4.11 -7.17 9.56
N SER A 15 4.86 -8.24 9.28
CA SER A 15 6.07 -8.24 8.45
C SER A 15 7.10 -7.18 8.90
N ILE A 16 7.31 -7.10 10.22
CA ILE A 16 8.31 -6.22 10.86
C ILE A 16 9.41 -7.09 11.45
N TYR A 17 10.65 -6.71 11.16
CA TYR A 17 11.86 -7.33 11.67
C TYR A 17 12.63 -6.31 12.50
N PHE A 18 13.58 -6.77 13.31
CA PHE A 18 14.35 -5.89 14.17
C PHE A 18 15.85 -6.10 13.96
N TYR A 19 16.57 -5.00 13.76
CA TYR A 19 18.02 -4.95 13.93
C TYR A 19 18.32 -4.15 15.19
N LEU A 20 18.95 -4.79 16.19
CA LEU A 20 18.93 -4.30 17.57
C LEU A 20 17.48 -4.05 18.01
N ASN A 21 17.11 -2.79 18.23
CA ASN A 21 15.75 -2.36 18.56
C ASN A 21 15.14 -1.43 17.50
N HIS A 22 15.72 -1.36 16.31
CA HIS A 22 15.15 -0.64 15.17
C HIS A 22 14.12 -1.51 14.46
N PRO A 23 12.84 -1.07 14.34
CA PRO A 23 11.87 -1.76 13.51
C PRO A 23 12.15 -1.55 12.02
N ILE A 24 12.32 -2.64 11.29
CA ILE A 24 12.61 -2.69 9.85
C ILE A 24 11.43 -3.34 9.14
N ARG A 25 10.80 -2.58 8.25
CA ARG A 25 9.72 -3.06 7.37
C ARG A 25 10.15 -3.16 5.91
N PHE A 26 10.99 -2.22 5.48
CA PHE A 26 11.47 -2.14 4.11
C PHE A 26 12.99 -2.21 4.10
N ILE A 27 13.52 -2.90 3.10
CA ILE A 27 14.95 -3.04 2.89
C ILE A 27 15.29 -2.54 1.49
N ARG A 28 16.47 -1.94 1.37
CA ARG A 28 17.14 -1.65 0.10
C ARG A 28 18.37 -2.54 0.00
N VAL A 29 18.49 -3.29 -1.09
CA VAL A 29 19.69 -4.07 -1.43
C VAL A 29 20.22 -3.54 -2.76
N VAL A 30 21.54 -3.40 -2.85
CA VAL A 30 22.24 -3.15 -4.12
C VAL A 30 23.21 -4.30 -4.32
N GLY A 31 23.09 -5.00 -5.43
CA GLY A 31 23.90 -6.18 -5.70
C GLY A 31 23.77 -6.68 -7.12
N VAL A 32 24.69 -7.56 -7.50
CA VAL A 32 24.78 -8.20 -8.81
C VAL A 32 23.75 -9.33 -8.88
N VAL A 33 23.02 -9.44 -9.99
CA VAL A 33 22.19 -10.61 -10.29
C VAL A 33 23.10 -11.80 -10.59
N VAL A 34 22.99 -12.85 -9.77
CA VAL A 34 23.80 -14.08 -9.92
C VAL A 34 22.97 -15.29 -10.36
N ALA A 35 21.64 -15.22 -10.26
CA ALA A 35 20.72 -16.23 -10.80
C ALA A 35 19.37 -15.60 -11.14
N ILE A 36 18.68 -16.17 -12.14
CA ILE A 36 17.34 -15.78 -12.58
C ILE A 36 16.53 -17.08 -12.73
N ASP A 37 15.49 -17.23 -11.91
CA ASP A 37 14.75 -18.48 -11.79
C ASP A 37 13.26 -18.31 -12.14
N ASP A 38 12.75 -19.19 -12.98
CA ASP A 38 11.32 -19.35 -13.24
C ASP A 38 10.74 -20.38 -12.26
N ILE A 39 10.15 -19.90 -11.17
CA ILE A 39 9.69 -20.79 -10.09
C ILE A 39 8.35 -21.45 -10.44
N ASN A 40 7.35 -20.66 -10.81
CA ASN A 40 6.05 -21.13 -11.29
C ASN A 40 5.28 -19.98 -11.97
N ALA A 41 4.06 -20.26 -12.42
CA ALA A 41 3.19 -19.29 -13.10
C ALA A 41 2.99 -17.96 -12.32
N ARG A 42 3.09 -17.99 -10.98
CA ARG A 42 2.88 -16.81 -10.12
C ARG A 42 4.19 -16.14 -9.68
N TYR A 43 5.31 -16.85 -9.68
CA TYR A 43 6.55 -16.35 -9.07
C TYR A 43 7.77 -16.54 -9.96
N SER A 44 8.59 -15.49 -10.02
CA SER A 44 10.00 -15.56 -10.44
C SER A 44 10.88 -15.16 -9.28
N ALA A 45 12.13 -15.58 -9.32
CA ALA A 45 13.13 -15.12 -8.37
C ALA A 45 14.37 -14.58 -9.10
N LEU A 46 14.99 -13.55 -8.52
CA LEU A 46 16.36 -13.16 -8.85
C LEU A 46 17.21 -13.38 -7.60
N THR A 47 18.39 -13.96 -7.74
CA THR A 47 19.35 -14.01 -6.62
C THR A 47 20.32 -12.85 -6.76
N LEU A 48 20.44 -12.02 -5.71
CA LEU A 48 21.41 -10.93 -5.64
C LEU A 48 22.57 -11.26 -4.71
N ASP A 49 23.78 -10.88 -5.13
CA ASP A 49 24.98 -10.84 -4.29
C ASP A 49 25.45 -9.39 -4.09
N ASP A 50 25.58 -8.97 -2.83
CA ASP A 50 26.10 -7.65 -2.46
C ASP A 50 27.55 -7.68 -1.96
N GLY A 51 28.25 -8.81 -2.15
CA GLY A 51 29.66 -8.99 -1.79
C GLY A 51 29.91 -9.16 -0.29
N SER A 52 28.87 -9.30 0.51
CA SER A 52 28.98 -9.44 1.97
C SER A 52 29.24 -10.86 2.48
N GLY A 53 29.26 -11.85 1.58
CA GLY A 53 29.34 -13.27 1.91
C GLY A 53 28.00 -13.99 2.06
N ALA A 54 26.87 -13.35 1.70
CA ALA A 54 25.56 -14.02 1.62
C ALA A 54 24.72 -13.40 0.49
N THR A 55 23.94 -14.22 -0.19
CA THR A 55 23.00 -13.79 -1.23
C THR A 55 21.59 -13.58 -0.68
N VAL A 56 20.75 -12.89 -1.44
CA VAL A 56 19.33 -12.70 -1.13
C VAL A 56 18.47 -13.02 -2.34
N GLU A 57 17.38 -13.75 -2.11
CA GLU A 57 16.39 -14.04 -3.13
C GLU A 57 15.38 -12.87 -3.22
N LEU A 58 15.27 -12.26 -4.39
CA LEU A 58 14.25 -11.27 -4.75
C LEU A 58 13.06 -11.97 -5.40
N LYS A 59 11.94 -12.03 -4.68
CA LYS A 59 10.70 -12.60 -5.17
C LYS A 59 9.92 -11.59 -6.01
N ILE A 60 9.65 -11.95 -7.26
CA ILE A 60 8.79 -11.21 -8.19
C ILE A 60 7.43 -11.90 -8.25
N VAL A 61 6.36 -11.15 -7.99
CA VAL A 61 4.98 -11.66 -8.07
C VAL A 61 4.36 -11.28 -9.41
N ARG A 62 4.05 -12.30 -10.22
CA ARG A 62 3.32 -12.19 -11.48
C ARG A 62 1.82 -12.16 -11.22
N ILE A 63 1.10 -11.32 -11.94
CA ILE A 63 -0.36 -11.27 -11.94
C ILE A 63 -0.82 -12.28 -13.00
N THR A 64 -1.38 -13.40 -12.56
CA THR A 64 -1.99 -14.41 -13.44
C THR A 64 -3.34 -13.89 -13.93
N GLN A 65 -3.52 -13.77 -15.25
CA GLN A 65 -4.81 -13.45 -15.85
C GLN A 65 -5.72 -14.68 -15.76
N GLU A 66 -6.58 -14.75 -14.76
CA GLU A 66 -7.66 -15.77 -14.71
C GLU A 66 -9.00 -15.25 -15.23
N GLU A 67 -9.19 -13.94 -15.46
CA GLU A 67 -10.45 -13.39 -15.94
C GLU A 67 -10.24 -12.27 -16.97
N GLU A 68 -11.05 -12.35 -18.03
CA GLU A 68 -11.25 -11.40 -19.14
C GLU A 68 -10.40 -11.57 -20.41
N GLY A 69 -11.14 -11.75 -21.51
CA GLY A 69 -10.67 -12.26 -22.79
C GLY A 69 -9.71 -11.35 -23.56
N PHE A 70 -8.74 -12.01 -24.18
CA PHE A 70 -8.08 -11.67 -25.44
C PHE A 70 -7.64 -10.20 -25.64
N THR A 71 -6.48 -9.85 -25.07
CA THR A 71 -5.42 -9.12 -25.80
C THR A 71 -4.06 -9.60 -25.30
N LYS A 72 -3.13 -9.92 -26.23
CA LYS A 72 -1.74 -10.30 -25.90
C LYS A 72 -1.05 -9.12 -25.20
N SER A 73 -1.00 -9.15 -23.89
CA SER A 73 -0.29 -8.19 -23.06
C SER A 73 0.58 -8.97 -22.07
N THR A 74 1.86 -8.61 -22.01
CA THR A 74 2.88 -9.16 -21.10
C THR A 74 2.32 -9.47 -19.71
N PRO A 75 2.73 -10.58 -19.05
CA PRO A 75 2.32 -10.86 -17.67
C PRO A 75 2.68 -9.67 -16.78
N ALA A 76 1.67 -8.89 -16.40
CA ALA A 76 1.84 -7.75 -15.53
C ALA A 76 2.39 -8.26 -14.19
N THR A 77 3.47 -7.69 -13.69
CA THR A 77 3.92 -8.00 -12.33
C THR A 77 3.30 -6.99 -11.35
N THR A 78 3.40 -7.28 -10.05
CA THR A 78 3.03 -6.31 -9.01
C THR A 78 3.89 -5.04 -9.01
N VAL A 79 5.00 -5.02 -9.77
CA VAL A 79 5.92 -3.90 -9.89
C VAL A 79 5.86 -3.37 -11.32
N SER A 80 5.38 -2.13 -11.49
CA SER A 80 4.98 -1.61 -12.80
C SER A 80 6.07 -1.60 -13.89
N ASN A 81 7.33 -1.44 -13.51
CA ASN A 81 8.45 -1.42 -14.46
C ASN A 81 9.13 -2.79 -14.64
N VAL A 82 8.57 -3.86 -14.08
CA VAL A 82 9.09 -5.22 -14.20
C VAL A 82 8.11 -6.05 -15.02
N ASN A 83 8.59 -6.69 -16.08
CA ASN A 83 7.81 -7.65 -16.85
C ASN A 83 8.53 -8.99 -16.88
N VAL A 84 7.75 -10.07 -16.85
CA VAL A 84 8.29 -11.43 -16.94
C VAL A 84 7.58 -12.16 -18.07
N ILE A 85 8.35 -12.66 -19.03
CA ILE A 85 7.88 -13.55 -20.08
C ILE A 85 8.29 -14.97 -19.67
N SER A 86 7.31 -15.86 -19.52
CA SER A 86 7.53 -17.28 -19.23
C SER A 86 6.67 -18.08 -20.21
N GLN A 87 7.31 -18.60 -21.24
CA GLN A 87 6.70 -19.40 -22.30
C GLN A 87 7.63 -20.58 -22.62
N PHE A 88 7.12 -21.58 -23.35
CA PHE A 88 7.93 -22.73 -23.72
C PHE A 88 9.17 -22.29 -24.53
N GLY A 89 10.36 -22.54 -23.98
CA GLY A 89 11.64 -22.18 -24.60
C GLY A 89 12.07 -20.71 -24.45
N VAL A 90 11.28 -19.86 -23.79
CA VAL A 90 11.59 -18.43 -23.58
C VAL A 90 11.28 -18.03 -22.14
N PHE A 91 12.31 -17.63 -21.40
CA PHE A 91 12.16 -17.03 -20.08
C PHE A 91 12.99 -15.75 -20.01
N GLU A 92 12.32 -14.61 -19.86
CA GLU A 92 12.95 -13.29 -19.84
C GLU A 92 12.34 -12.43 -18.74
N VAL A 93 13.21 -11.75 -17.99
CA VAL A 93 12.81 -10.72 -17.02
C VAL A 93 13.32 -9.38 -17.53
N THR A 94 12.45 -8.38 -17.60
CA THR A 94 12.84 -7.02 -18.02
C THR A 94 12.57 -6.02 -16.92
N VAL A 95 13.45 -5.02 -16.81
CA VAL A 95 13.28 -3.83 -15.95
C VAL A 95 13.40 -2.60 -16.84
N ASP A 96 12.40 -1.72 -16.83
CA ASP A 96 12.34 -0.54 -17.70
C ASP A 96 12.62 -0.88 -19.19
N HIS A 97 12.05 -1.99 -19.66
CA HIS A 97 12.23 -2.56 -21.02
C HIS A 97 13.63 -3.09 -21.34
N HIS A 98 14.55 -3.14 -20.37
CA HIS A 98 15.86 -3.76 -20.53
C HIS A 98 15.82 -5.19 -20.02
N ILE A 99 16.28 -6.14 -20.83
CA ILE A 99 16.41 -7.54 -20.43
C ILE A 99 17.48 -7.64 -19.34
N LEU A 100 17.12 -8.27 -18.22
CA LEU A 100 18.06 -8.59 -17.16
C LEU A 100 18.87 -9.81 -17.54
N ASP A 101 20.17 -9.70 -17.38
CA ASP A 101 21.11 -10.81 -17.49
C ASP A 101 21.90 -10.99 -16.18
N ILE A 102 22.49 -12.16 -16.00
CA ILE A 102 23.46 -12.41 -14.92
C ILE A 102 24.61 -11.40 -15.07
N GLY A 103 25.01 -10.79 -13.95
CA GLY A 103 25.97 -9.69 -13.93
C GLY A 103 25.33 -8.30 -13.90
N THR A 104 24.03 -8.17 -14.16
CA THR A 104 23.33 -6.88 -14.05
C THR A 104 23.29 -6.44 -12.58
N VAL A 105 23.66 -5.18 -12.29
CA VAL A 105 23.58 -4.61 -10.95
C VAL A 105 22.20 -4.00 -10.73
N LEU A 106 21.53 -4.40 -9.66
CA LEU A 106 20.19 -3.92 -9.31
C LEU A 106 20.18 -3.21 -7.96
N LYS A 107 19.43 -2.11 -7.91
CA LYS A 107 18.99 -1.45 -6.67
C LYS A 107 17.55 -1.83 -6.39
N ALA A 108 17.37 -2.85 -5.57
CA ALA A 108 16.07 -3.40 -5.22
C ALA A 108 15.58 -2.87 -3.87
N LYS A 109 14.28 -2.61 -3.76
CA LYS A 109 13.59 -2.30 -2.51
C LYS A 109 12.40 -3.23 -2.33
N GLY A 110 12.21 -3.73 -1.12
CA GLY A 110 11.15 -4.67 -0.84
C GLY A 110 10.84 -4.82 0.64
N THR A 111 9.91 -5.72 0.93
CA THR A 111 9.57 -6.17 2.28
C THR A 111 10.17 -7.55 2.52
N ILE A 112 10.65 -7.82 3.73
CA ILE A 112 11.13 -9.17 4.06
C ILE A 112 9.94 -10.12 4.15
N SER A 113 10.08 -11.28 3.52
CA SER A 113 9.20 -12.43 3.69
C SER A 113 10.03 -13.68 3.97
N GLU A 114 9.39 -14.74 4.41
CA GLU A 114 10.07 -15.98 4.75
C GLU A 114 9.36 -17.15 4.06
N PHE A 115 10.13 -18.06 3.50
CA PHE A 115 9.62 -19.30 2.93
C PHE A 115 10.51 -20.46 3.34
N ARG A 116 9.92 -21.46 4.01
CA ARG A 116 10.62 -22.66 4.50
C ARG A 116 11.88 -22.34 5.32
N GLY A 117 11.83 -21.32 6.18
CA GLY A 117 12.95 -20.91 7.02
C GLY A 117 13.96 -19.98 6.34
N VAL A 118 13.79 -19.69 5.05
CA VAL A 118 14.71 -18.83 4.27
C VAL A 118 14.08 -17.46 4.08
N LYS A 119 14.81 -16.41 4.46
CA LYS A 119 14.41 -15.02 4.24
C LYS A 119 14.62 -14.64 2.78
N GLN A 120 13.58 -14.07 2.18
CA GLN A 120 13.58 -13.55 0.83
C GLN A 120 13.00 -12.12 0.85
N LEU A 121 13.28 -11.34 -0.17
CA LEU A 121 12.78 -9.97 -0.31
C LEU A 121 11.66 -9.94 -1.35
N GLU A 122 10.45 -9.65 -0.92
CA GLU A 122 9.32 -9.43 -1.83
C GLU A 122 9.47 -8.06 -2.50
N LEU A 123 9.64 -8.06 -3.82
CA LEU A 123 9.98 -6.87 -4.57
C LEU A 123 8.85 -5.84 -4.55
N LYS A 124 9.21 -4.58 -4.29
CA LYS A 124 8.29 -3.42 -4.35
C LYS A 124 8.77 -2.35 -5.33
N ARG A 125 10.08 -2.16 -5.48
CA ARG A 125 10.70 -1.27 -6.47
C ARG A 125 12.05 -1.82 -6.90
N VAL A 126 12.42 -1.61 -8.15
CA VAL A 126 13.73 -1.96 -8.68
C VAL A 126 14.20 -0.92 -9.68
N GLN A 127 15.51 -0.76 -9.76
CA GLN A 127 16.19 0.08 -10.74
C GLN A 127 17.49 -0.61 -11.14
N ILE A 128 17.84 -0.58 -12.43
CA ILE A 128 19.17 -0.99 -12.90
C ILE A 128 20.18 0.08 -12.51
N VAL A 129 21.30 -0.34 -11.93
CA VAL A 129 22.46 0.51 -11.65
C VAL A 129 23.41 0.37 -12.82
N SER A 130 23.61 1.44 -13.59
CA SER A 130 24.31 1.38 -14.87
C SER A 130 25.78 1.76 -14.80
N SER A 131 26.23 2.39 -13.70
CA SER A 131 27.61 2.82 -13.53
C SER A 131 28.23 2.32 -12.23
N THR A 132 29.54 2.07 -12.27
CA THR A 132 30.34 1.71 -11.08
C THR A 132 30.33 2.82 -10.04
N ASP A 133 30.24 4.08 -10.45
CA ASP A 133 30.14 5.21 -9.52
C ASP A 133 28.84 5.19 -8.71
N GLU A 134 27.70 4.88 -9.35
CA GLU A 134 26.42 4.72 -8.66
C GLU A 134 26.43 3.54 -7.68
N GLU A 135 27.08 2.43 -8.06
CA GLU A 135 27.26 1.27 -7.19
C GLU A 135 28.11 1.62 -5.96
N ALA A 136 29.26 2.26 -6.17
CA ALA A 136 30.16 2.69 -5.09
C ALA A 136 29.47 3.70 -4.16
N GLN A 137 28.69 4.64 -4.71
CA GLN A 137 27.88 5.57 -3.92
C GLN A 137 26.84 4.82 -3.09
N ALA A 138 26.17 3.82 -3.65
CA ALA A 138 25.19 3.03 -2.91
C ALA A 138 25.82 2.26 -1.74
N TRP A 139 27.06 1.76 -1.89
CA TRP A 139 27.82 1.15 -0.79
C TRP A 139 28.20 2.17 0.28
N ALA A 140 28.67 3.35 -0.11
CA ALA A 140 28.97 4.43 0.83
C ALA A 140 27.74 4.85 1.65
N GLU A 141 26.58 4.98 1.00
CA GLU A 141 25.29 5.25 1.68
C GLU A 141 24.93 4.15 2.68
N THR A 142 25.07 2.87 2.29
CA THR A 142 24.76 1.73 3.17
C THR A 142 25.70 1.71 4.37
N ALA A 143 27.00 1.93 4.16
CA ALA A 143 27.99 1.96 5.22
C ALA A 143 27.69 3.08 6.22
N ALA A 144 27.43 4.30 5.73
CA ALA A 144 27.07 5.45 6.56
C ALA A 144 25.76 5.22 7.33
N PHE A 145 24.73 4.65 6.69
CA PHE A 145 23.47 4.33 7.36
C PHE A 145 23.67 3.27 8.46
N LYS A 146 24.47 2.24 8.18
CA LYS A 146 24.79 1.20 9.15
C LYS A 146 25.52 1.78 10.36
N SER A 147 26.58 2.57 10.16
CA SER A 147 27.37 3.14 11.25
C SER A 147 26.59 4.18 12.06
N ASN A 148 25.89 5.08 11.38
CA ASN A 148 25.32 6.28 12.00
C ASN A 148 23.92 6.04 12.56
N VAL A 149 23.21 5.00 12.09
CA VAL A 149 21.83 4.72 12.49
C VAL A 149 21.70 3.33 13.07
N LEU A 150 21.91 2.28 12.27
CA LEU A 150 21.57 0.91 12.69
C LEU A 150 22.44 0.39 13.83
N SER A 151 23.71 0.81 13.89
CA SER A 151 24.65 0.38 14.94
C SER A 151 24.41 1.04 16.30
N ILE A 152 23.57 2.07 16.36
CA ILE A 152 23.25 2.81 17.59
C ILE A 152 21.83 2.43 18.01
N PRO A 153 21.60 1.91 19.22
CA PRO A 153 20.26 1.55 19.67
C PRO A 153 19.28 2.74 19.58
N TRP A 154 18.08 2.50 19.05
CA TRP A 154 17.03 3.50 18.97
C TRP A 154 16.61 3.93 20.37
N ARG A 155 16.73 5.22 20.70
CA ARG A 155 16.36 5.78 22.00
C ARG A 155 15.40 6.94 21.80
N VAL A 156 14.36 6.96 22.63
CA VAL A 156 13.42 8.08 22.73
C VAL A 156 13.62 8.71 24.10
N THR A 157 14.00 9.99 24.14
CA THR A 157 14.19 10.69 25.42
C THR A 157 12.85 10.94 26.11
N SER A 158 12.87 11.20 27.42
CA SER A 158 11.65 11.53 28.18
C SER A 158 10.93 12.77 27.61
N ALA A 159 11.69 13.77 27.17
CA ALA A 159 11.16 14.96 26.50
C ALA A 159 10.48 14.61 25.17
N GLN A 160 11.15 13.86 24.29
CA GLN A 160 10.57 13.40 23.02
C GLN A 160 9.32 12.54 23.24
N HIS A 161 9.35 11.64 24.22
CA HIS A 161 8.21 10.80 24.55
C HIS A 161 7.00 11.61 25.03
N SER A 162 7.24 12.62 25.87
CA SER A 162 6.20 13.56 26.32
C SER A 162 5.60 14.33 25.15
N GLU A 163 6.45 14.84 24.24
CA GLU A 163 6.03 15.55 23.04
C GLU A 163 5.18 14.67 22.11
N ILE A 164 5.63 13.44 21.84
CA ILE A 164 4.90 12.46 21.04
C ILE A 164 3.53 12.17 21.67
N LYS A 165 3.47 11.95 22.99
CA LYS A 165 2.21 11.73 23.71
C LYS A 165 1.28 12.94 23.63
N ALA A 166 1.81 14.15 23.77
CA ALA A 166 1.04 15.39 23.65
C ALA A 166 0.47 15.54 22.24
N ARG A 167 1.27 15.26 21.20
CA ARG A 167 0.83 15.29 19.79
C ARG A 167 -0.28 14.29 19.52
N ILE A 168 -0.12 13.03 19.94
CA ILE A 168 -1.15 11.99 19.81
C ILE A 168 -2.45 12.42 20.50
N LYS A 169 -2.36 12.99 21.71
CA LYS A 169 -3.53 13.47 22.45
C LYS A 169 -4.23 14.63 21.72
N ALA A 170 -3.46 15.56 21.17
CA ALA A 170 -3.99 16.69 20.41
C ALA A 170 -4.68 16.24 19.12
N GLU A 171 -4.09 15.32 18.37
CA GLU A 171 -4.69 14.72 17.17
C GLU A 171 -5.99 13.99 17.49
N LYS A 172 -6.01 13.15 18.53
CA LYS A 172 -7.24 12.48 18.98
C LYS A 172 -8.34 13.47 19.37
N LYS A 173 -7.98 14.60 19.99
CA LYS A 173 -8.95 15.66 20.33
C LYS A 173 -9.51 16.31 19.07
N ARG A 174 -8.65 16.68 18.12
CA ARG A 174 -9.05 17.27 16.83
C ARG A 174 -9.97 16.34 16.03
N ALA A 175 -9.64 15.05 15.97
CA ALA A 175 -10.48 14.05 15.31
C ALA A 175 -11.88 13.96 15.94
N LYS A 176 -11.97 13.91 17.28
CA LYS A 176 -13.25 13.92 17.98
C LYS A 176 -14.08 15.19 17.73
N GLU A 177 -13.43 16.35 17.71
CA GLU A 177 -14.10 17.62 17.41
C GLU A 177 -14.61 17.66 15.96
N TYR A 178 -13.84 17.13 15.02
CA TYR A 178 -14.23 17.00 13.62
C TYR A 178 -15.44 16.07 13.46
N ASP A 179 -15.40 14.88 14.05
CA ASP A 179 -16.51 13.92 14.04
C ASP A 179 -17.78 14.51 14.65
N LYS A 180 -17.64 15.26 15.75
CA LYS A 180 -18.77 15.96 16.38
C LYS A 180 -19.40 16.98 15.44
N ARG A 181 -18.59 17.78 14.72
CA ARG A 181 -19.07 18.75 13.74
C ARG A 181 -19.79 18.09 12.57
N ILE A 182 -19.27 16.96 12.07
CA ILE A 182 -19.95 16.19 11.02
C ILE A 182 -21.33 15.74 11.50
N ARG A 183 -21.42 15.12 12.69
CA ARG A 183 -22.70 14.67 13.25
C ARG A 183 -23.70 15.80 13.47
N GLU A 184 -23.24 16.95 13.97
CA GLU A 184 -24.09 18.12 14.15
C GLU A 184 -24.61 18.67 12.82
N TYR A 185 -23.76 18.69 11.78
CA TYR A 185 -24.15 19.11 10.44
C TYR A 185 -25.19 18.15 9.83
N GLU A 186 -24.95 16.84 9.93
CA GLU A 186 -25.89 15.80 9.48
C GLU A 186 -27.24 15.90 10.20
N ALA A 187 -27.23 16.05 11.53
CA ALA A 187 -28.45 16.23 12.31
C ALA A 187 -29.25 17.47 11.86
N LYS A 188 -28.58 18.63 11.69
CA LYS A 188 -29.23 19.85 11.18
C LYS A 188 -29.79 19.67 9.77
N LYS A 189 -29.06 18.97 8.90
CA LYS A 189 -29.51 18.67 7.54
C LYS A 189 -30.80 17.82 7.56
N THR A 190 -30.82 16.75 8.36
CA THR A 190 -32.02 15.91 8.49
C THR A 190 -33.21 16.66 9.11
N GLU A 191 -32.98 17.53 10.09
CA GLU A 191 -34.03 18.37 10.67
C GLU A 191 -34.60 19.36 9.64
N TYR A 192 -33.74 19.96 8.81
CA TYR A 192 -34.18 20.85 7.73
C TYR A 192 -35.00 20.11 6.67
N GLU A 193 -34.55 18.92 6.24
CA GLU A 193 -35.26 18.09 5.27
C GLU A 193 -36.63 17.62 5.80
N THR A 194 -36.70 17.19 7.07
CA THR A 194 -37.97 16.78 7.70
C THR A 194 -38.95 17.94 7.83
N LYS A 195 -38.49 19.14 8.23
CA LYS A 195 -39.31 20.36 8.27
C LYS A 195 -39.83 20.74 6.89
N LYS A 196 -38.98 20.67 5.86
CA LYS A 196 -39.36 20.94 4.47
C LYS A 196 -40.46 19.96 4.00
N LEU A 197 -40.26 18.66 4.22
CA LEU A 197 -41.25 17.62 3.87
C LEU A 197 -42.57 17.79 4.62
N ALA A 198 -42.54 18.17 5.90
CA ALA A 198 -43.75 18.44 6.67
C ALA A 198 -44.52 19.66 6.13
N HIS A 199 -43.80 20.73 5.77
CA HIS A 199 -44.39 21.92 5.17
C HIS A 199 -45.02 21.63 3.80
N GLU A 200 -44.37 20.81 2.97
CA GLU A 200 -44.90 20.35 1.68
C GLU A 200 -46.18 19.52 1.87
N ARG A 201 -46.18 18.55 2.80
CA ARG A 201 -47.38 17.77 3.16
C ARG A 201 -48.54 18.65 3.62
N GLN A 202 -48.29 19.65 4.47
CA GLN A 202 -49.34 20.59 4.89
C GLN A 202 -49.92 21.39 3.72
N LYS A 203 -49.07 21.80 2.75
CA LYS A 203 -49.54 22.48 1.54
C LYS A 203 -50.39 21.57 0.64
N GLU A 204 -50.06 20.28 0.55
CA GLU A 204 -50.86 19.30 -0.19
C GLU A 204 -52.21 19.07 0.47
N VAL A 205 -52.26 18.83 1.78
CA VAL A 205 -53.53 18.65 2.52
C VAL A 205 -54.44 19.87 2.36
N LYS A 206 -53.91 21.09 2.43
CA LYS A 206 -54.69 22.32 2.18
C LYS A 206 -55.22 22.39 0.74
N ARG A 207 -54.41 21.99 -0.26
CA ARG A 207 -54.83 21.95 -1.66
C ARG A 207 -55.93 20.91 -1.88
N GLU A 208 -55.78 19.71 -1.30
CA GLU A 208 -56.77 18.64 -1.42
C GLU A 208 -58.09 19.00 -0.71
N ALA A 209 -58.03 19.63 0.47
CA ALA A 209 -59.23 20.12 1.16
C ALA A 209 -59.96 21.20 0.35
N ARG A 210 -59.22 22.06 -0.37
CA ARG A 210 -59.82 23.03 -1.29
C ARG A 210 -60.51 22.34 -2.46
N ARG A 211 -59.85 21.35 -3.09
CA ARG A 211 -60.44 20.52 -4.15
C ARG A 211 -61.71 19.82 -3.70
N ARG A 212 -61.71 19.17 -2.53
CA ARG A 212 -62.92 18.49 -2.00
C ARG A 212 -64.08 19.45 -1.73
N LYS A 213 -63.80 20.68 -1.28
CA LYS A 213 -64.84 21.72 -1.13
C LYS A 213 -65.40 22.17 -2.48
N GLU A 214 -64.53 22.37 -3.48
CA GLU A 214 -64.92 22.69 -4.85
C GLU A 214 -65.77 21.55 -5.45
N GLU A 215 -65.33 20.29 -5.34
CA GLU A 215 -66.07 19.11 -5.78
C GLU A 215 -67.44 18.96 -5.08
N ALA A 216 -67.51 19.21 -3.77
CA ALA A 216 -68.77 19.18 -3.03
C ALA A 216 -69.75 20.28 -3.47
N MET A 217 -69.26 21.49 -3.77
CA MET A 217 -70.09 22.55 -4.36
C MET A 217 -70.60 22.17 -5.75
N MET A 218 -69.75 21.58 -6.58
CA MET A 218 -70.12 21.14 -7.93
C MET A 218 -71.13 19.98 -7.90
N ASN A 219 -70.98 19.02 -6.98
CA ASN A 219 -71.91 17.90 -6.81
C ASN A 219 -73.26 18.33 -6.20
N ALA A 220 -73.29 19.32 -5.31
CA ALA A 220 -74.55 19.89 -4.80
C ALA A 220 -75.36 20.61 -5.87
N GLY A 221 -74.72 21.08 -6.95
CA GLY A 221 -75.37 21.63 -8.13
C GLY A 221 -75.85 20.58 -9.15
N SER A 222 -75.62 19.28 -8.92
CA SER A 222 -75.90 18.19 -9.87
C SER A 222 -77.04 17.24 -9.45
N LEU A 223 -77.79 17.56 -8.38
CA LEU A 223 -79.00 16.83 -7.96
C LEU A 223 -80.25 17.60 -8.43
N ILE A 224 -80.47 17.63 -9.75
CA ILE A 224 -81.76 17.87 -10.42
C ILE A 224 -81.81 16.95 -11.64
#